data_AF-A0A8T2MLK7-F1
#
_entry.id   AF-A0A8T2MLK7-F1
#
_cell.length_a   1.000
_cell.length_b   1.000
_cell.length_c   1.000
_cell.angle_alpha   90.00
_cell.angle_beta   90.00
_cell.angle_gamma   90.00
#
_symmetry.space_group_name_H-M   'P 1'
#
loop_
_entity.id
_entity.type
_entity.pdbx_description
1 polymer ?
#
loop_
_entity_poly.entity_id
_entity_poly.type
_entity_poly.pdbx_seq_one_letter_code
_entity_poly.pdbx_strand_id
1 'polypeptide(L)'
;MSLASELEEGGIVSDGRPKAKEAEIQNDITDPTESGAWPGGIGCDFCTDREERAVKFCVTCTASYCEMHVRRHYTVSALKRHTLLEATGDLDHRLCPQHHRALELFCNTDQMPICSLCLTLAHRGHDVVSSEPGTQRVDEWLEQNHPSPASAEVPPPPGKIQFSSVESDSVSLSWEVPEGVDIQSLRFRVTYISATEQHNCKVIGVNNIKIQSLSAGKEYTFNVATIGDKGTQSQHVYATVTTVIPKPLGLRVDSVTMTSLSLCWSEPHGLDQTPRFLVSYCSPGTKPQPIFTASCSTVLLNLQPGTQYTVNVCTVLENGEQSEAVSQTIYTGKSAIYR
;
A
#
# COMPACT_ATOMS: atom_id res chain seq x y z
N MET A 1 -36.59 37.50 -89.40
CA MET A 1 -36.76 36.11 -89.90
C MET A 1 -36.04 35.22 -88.89
N SER A 2 -36.63 34.26 -88.21
CA SER A 2 -37.94 33.63 -88.27
C SER A 2 -38.10 32.83 -86.97
N LEU A 3 -39.29 32.92 -86.35
CA LEU A 3 -39.98 31.93 -85.49
C LEU A 3 -39.28 31.50 -84.18
N ALA A 4 -39.85 31.75 -82.97
CA ALA A 4 -41.07 31.16 -82.39
C ALA A 4 -41.01 29.62 -82.37
N SER A 5 -41.33 28.87 -81.30
CA SER A 5 -42.18 29.14 -80.14
C SER A 5 -42.17 27.96 -79.15
N GLU A 6 -42.46 28.27 -77.88
CA GLU A 6 -43.28 27.51 -76.87
C GLU A 6 -42.73 26.17 -76.32
N LEU A 7 -42.83 25.80 -75.02
CA LEU A 7 -43.88 25.94 -73.98
C LEU A 7 -43.21 26.04 -72.57
N GLU A 8 -43.55 27.04 -71.74
CA GLU A 8 -44.44 27.03 -70.55
C GLU A 8 -43.91 26.41 -69.23
N GLU A 9 -43.77 27.33 -68.24
CA GLU A 9 -44.15 27.30 -66.81
C GLU A 9 -43.75 26.11 -65.89
N GLY A 10 -43.04 26.45 -64.80
CA GLY A 10 -43.10 25.63 -63.57
C GLY A 10 -41.91 25.74 -62.59
N GLY A 11 -42.02 26.67 -61.63
CA GLY A 11 -41.64 26.43 -60.22
C GLY A 11 -40.16 26.39 -59.81
N ILE A 12 -39.72 27.45 -59.13
CA ILE A 12 -38.47 27.54 -58.38
C ILE A 12 -38.60 26.76 -57.05
N VAL A 13 -37.77 25.73 -56.84
CA VAL A 13 -37.39 25.22 -55.51
C VAL A 13 -35.88 24.95 -55.53
N SER A 14 -35.14 25.72 -54.74
CA SER A 14 -33.69 25.62 -54.56
C SER A 14 -33.34 24.55 -53.52
N ASP A 15 -32.59 23.54 -53.97
CA ASP A 15 -32.06 22.44 -53.17
C ASP A 15 -30.83 22.91 -52.37
N GLY A 16 -31.06 23.25 -51.10
CA GLY A 16 -30.05 23.70 -50.15
C GLY A 16 -29.42 22.51 -49.42
N ARG A 17 -28.22 22.11 -49.85
CA ARG A 17 -27.31 21.20 -49.15
C ARG A 17 -27.14 21.61 -47.67
N PRO A 18 -27.52 20.79 -46.68
CA PRO A 18 -27.36 21.15 -45.27
C PRO A 18 -25.90 21.02 -44.82
N LYS A 19 -25.36 22.12 -44.27
CA LYS A 19 -24.14 22.16 -43.47
C LYS A 19 -24.32 21.34 -42.19
N ALA A 20 -23.32 20.52 -41.87
CA ALA A 20 -23.25 19.77 -40.61
C ALA A 20 -23.29 20.75 -39.42
N LYS A 21 -24.22 20.49 -38.50
CA LYS A 21 -24.29 21.16 -37.19
C LYS A 21 -23.40 20.40 -36.22
N GLU A 22 -22.47 21.11 -35.60
CA GLU A 22 -21.79 20.67 -34.38
C GLU A 22 -22.87 20.40 -33.31
N ALA A 23 -22.90 19.18 -32.79
CA ALA A 23 -23.73 18.82 -31.66
C ALA A 23 -22.95 19.12 -30.37
N GLU A 24 -23.40 20.13 -29.64
CA GLU A 24 -23.07 20.32 -28.23
C GLU A 24 -23.49 19.05 -27.46
N ILE A 25 -22.51 18.33 -26.91
CA ILE A 25 -22.78 17.25 -25.97
C ILE A 25 -22.99 17.92 -24.61
N GLN A 26 -24.25 18.01 -24.22
CA GLN A 26 -24.68 18.45 -22.90
C GLN A 26 -24.15 17.44 -21.87
N ASN A 27 -23.27 17.88 -20.98
CA ASN A 27 -22.81 17.12 -19.82
C ASN A 27 -23.96 16.99 -18.82
N ASP A 28 -24.67 15.87 -18.83
CA ASP A 28 -25.51 15.46 -17.69
C ASP A 28 -24.59 14.97 -16.57
N ILE A 29 -24.42 15.82 -15.57
CA ILE A 29 -23.83 15.47 -14.27
C ILE A 29 -24.94 14.74 -13.52
N THR A 30 -24.94 13.40 -13.58
CA THR A 30 -25.70 12.57 -12.65
C THR A 30 -24.92 12.40 -11.36
N ASP A 31 -25.63 12.68 -10.27
CA ASP A 31 -25.24 12.60 -8.86
C ASP A 31 -24.65 11.21 -8.49
N PRO A 32 -23.48 11.09 -7.84
CA PRO A 32 -22.93 9.80 -7.44
C PRO A 32 -23.50 9.39 -6.07
N THR A 33 -24.78 9.04 -6.04
CA THR A 33 -25.38 8.29 -4.92
C THR A 33 -26.24 7.16 -5.46
N GLU A 34 -25.64 6.06 -5.89
CA GLU A 34 -26.35 4.78 -5.97
C GLU A 34 -25.38 3.57 -6.02
N SER A 35 -25.40 2.79 -4.94
CA SER A 35 -25.11 1.34 -4.86
C SER A 35 -23.73 0.81 -5.26
N GLY A 36 -22.75 0.96 -4.36
CA GLY A 36 -21.48 0.24 -4.36
C GLY A 36 -21.58 -1.18 -3.77
N ALA A 37 -22.45 -2.03 -4.32
CA ALA A 37 -22.51 -3.45 -3.94
C ALA A 37 -22.68 -4.31 -5.19
N TRP A 38 -21.58 -4.88 -5.67
CA TRP A 38 -21.60 -5.83 -6.79
C TRP A 38 -22.18 -7.16 -6.30
N PRO A 39 -23.28 -7.66 -6.88
CA PRO A 39 -23.85 -8.95 -6.48
C PRO A 39 -22.82 -10.08 -6.66
N GLY A 40 -22.32 -10.63 -5.56
CA GLY A 40 -21.39 -11.77 -5.53
C GLY A 40 -19.93 -11.49 -5.93
N GLY A 41 -19.55 -10.22 -6.15
CA GLY A 41 -18.20 -9.83 -6.58
C GLY A 41 -17.37 -9.18 -5.47
N ILE A 42 -16.07 -9.49 -5.40
CA ILE A 42 -15.14 -8.86 -4.46
C ILE A 42 -14.52 -7.61 -5.11
N GLY A 43 -14.34 -6.54 -4.34
CA GLY A 43 -13.64 -5.33 -4.78
C GLY A 43 -12.12 -5.54 -4.91
N CYS A 44 -11.47 -4.70 -5.70
CA CYS A 44 -10.01 -4.68 -5.76
C CYS A 44 -9.43 -4.07 -4.48
N ASP A 45 -8.54 -4.81 -3.82
CA ASP A 45 -7.88 -4.44 -2.56
C ASP A 45 -6.94 -3.22 -2.65
N PHE A 46 -6.77 -2.66 -3.84
CA PHE A 46 -5.73 -1.67 -4.15
C PHE A 46 -6.25 -0.42 -4.84
N CYS A 47 -7.54 -0.35 -5.16
CA CYS A 47 -8.13 0.87 -5.67
C CYS A 47 -8.51 1.77 -4.47
N THR A 48 -7.96 2.97 -4.41
CA THR A 48 -8.17 3.93 -3.32
C THR A 48 -9.39 4.81 -3.53
N ASP A 49 -9.70 5.16 -4.79
CA ASP A 49 -10.71 6.19 -5.11
C ASP A 49 -11.89 5.68 -5.94
N ARG A 50 -11.86 4.40 -6.36
CA ARG A 50 -12.90 3.77 -7.19
C ARG A 50 -13.10 2.32 -6.76
N GLU A 51 -14.35 1.94 -6.48
CA GLU A 51 -14.70 0.55 -6.21
C GLU A 51 -14.71 -0.27 -7.50
N GLU A 52 -13.52 -0.73 -7.88
CA GLU A 52 -13.36 -1.59 -9.04
C GLU A 52 -13.52 -3.04 -8.68
N ARG A 53 -14.25 -3.78 -9.51
CA ARG A 53 -14.39 -5.23 -9.36
C ARG A 53 -13.03 -5.90 -9.53
N ALA A 54 -12.69 -6.78 -8.58
CA ALA A 54 -11.54 -7.66 -8.73
C ALA A 54 -11.83 -8.71 -9.80
N VAL A 55 -10.81 -9.02 -10.59
CA VAL A 55 -10.85 -10.09 -11.60
C VAL A 55 -9.95 -11.26 -11.20
N LYS A 56 -8.88 -10.99 -10.44
CA LYS A 56 -7.94 -12.03 -9.99
C LYS A 56 -7.64 -11.92 -8.51
N PHE A 57 -7.54 -13.06 -7.84
CA PHE A 57 -7.00 -13.16 -6.49
C PHE A 57 -5.61 -13.79 -6.53
N CYS A 58 -4.61 -13.11 -6.00
CA CYS A 58 -3.29 -13.65 -5.83
C CYS A 58 -3.21 -14.38 -4.50
N VAL A 59 -2.99 -15.69 -4.56
CA VAL A 59 -2.84 -16.55 -3.39
C VAL A 59 -1.57 -16.18 -2.63
N THR A 60 -0.51 -15.82 -3.34
CA THR A 60 0.78 -15.46 -2.74
C THR A 60 0.73 -14.10 -2.05
N CYS A 61 0.06 -13.12 -2.65
CA CYS A 61 -0.13 -11.80 -2.04
C CYS A 61 -1.35 -11.76 -1.11
N THR A 62 -2.14 -12.83 -1.06
CA THR A 62 -3.44 -12.92 -0.38
C THR A 62 -4.39 -11.77 -0.70
N ALA A 63 -4.40 -11.28 -1.94
CA ALA A 63 -5.11 -10.05 -2.31
C ALA A 63 -5.86 -10.14 -3.65
N SER A 64 -6.92 -9.35 -3.79
CA SER A 64 -7.80 -9.24 -4.95
C SER A 64 -7.46 -8.03 -5.81
N TYR A 65 -7.32 -8.23 -7.12
CA TYR A 65 -6.81 -7.26 -8.08
C TYR A 65 -7.82 -7.04 -9.22
N CYS A 66 -8.08 -5.78 -9.58
CA CYS A 66 -8.75 -5.42 -10.83
C CYS A 66 -7.79 -5.61 -12.02
N GLU A 67 -8.33 -5.49 -13.24
CA GLU A 67 -7.57 -5.61 -14.49
C GLU A 67 -6.34 -4.70 -14.57
N MET A 68 -6.38 -3.54 -13.92
CA MET A 68 -5.24 -2.62 -13.90
C MET A 68 -4.16 -3.10 -12.93
N HIS A 69 -4.55 -3.46 -11.69
CA HIS A 69 -3.61 -3.80 -10.63
C HIS A 69 -3.01 -5.20 -10.79
N VAL A 70 -3.72 -6.14 -11.44
CA VAL A 70 -3.18 -7.47 -11.69
C VAL A 70 -2.05 -7.46 -12.71
N ARG A 71 -1.95 -6.43 -13.58
CA ARG A 71 -0.91 -6.34 -14.62
C ARG A 71 0.51 -6.47 -14.07
N ARG A 72 0.77 -6.01 -12.85
CA ARG A 72 2.10 -6.15 -12.23
C ARG A 72 2.52 -7.62 -12.06
N HIS A 73 1.57 -8.53 -11.87
CA HIS A 73 1.85 -9.98 -11.82
C HIS A 73 2.29 -10.54 -13.17
N TYR A 74 1.87 -9.91 -14.28
CA TYR A 74 2.30 -10.31 -15.61
C TYR A 74 3.59 -9.62 -16.06
N THR A 75 3.90 -8.44 -15.51
CA THR A 75 5.04 -7.62 -15.97
C THR A 75 6.28 -7.69 -15.08
N VAL A 76 6.13 -7.82 -13.75
CA VAL A 76 7.25 -7.83 -12.80
C VAL A 76 7.76 -9.25 -12.61
N SER A 77 9.03 -9.51 -12.94
CA SER A 77 9.64 -10.84 -12.89
C SER A 77 9.50 -11.54 -11.53
N ALA A 78 9.55 -10.80 -10.42
CA ALA A 78 9.39 -11.35 -9.08
C ALA A 78 7.96 -11.88 -8.80
N LEU A 79 6.94 -11.31 -9.46
CA LEU A 79 5.53 -11.59 -9.25
C LEU A 79 4.95 -12.62 -10.23
N LYS A 80 5.62 -12.88 -11.36
CA LYS A 80 5.19 -13.85 -12.39
C LYS A 80 4.99 -15.28 -11.87
N ARG A 81 5.63 -15.61 -10.74
CA ARG A 81 5.55 -16.93 -10.09
C ARG A 81 4.43 -17.03 -9.06
N HIS A 82 3.67 -15.96 -8.84
CA HIS A 82 2.55 -16.01 -7.90
C HIS A 82 1.34 -16.67 -8.55
N THR A 83 0.62 -17.49 -7.79
CA THR A 83 -0.63 -18.11 -8.24
C THR A 83 -1.75 -17.09 -8.24
N LEU A 84 -2.41 -16.93 -9.39
CA LEU A 84 -3.62 -16.12 -9.56
C LEU A 84 -4.83 -17.03 -9.81
N LEU A 85 -5.88 -16.84 -9.01
CA LEU A 85 -7.21 -17.45 -9.19
C LEU A 85 -8.18 -16.39 -9.70
N GLU A 86 -9.36 -16.80 -10.17
CA GLU A 86 -10.48 -15.88 -10.39
C GLU A 86 -10.93 -15.25 -9.06
N ALA A 87 -11.24 -13.96 -9.07
CA ALA A 87 -11.76 -13.27 -7.90
C ALA A 87 -13.27 -13.51 -7.76
N THR A 88 -13.64 -14.53 -6.99
CA THR A 88 -15.04 -14.90 -6.69
C THR A 88 -15.37 -14.68 -5.22
N GLY A 89 -16.63 -14.50 -4.83
CA GLY A 89 -17.02 -14.22 -3.43
C GLY A 89 -16.60 -15.25 -2.37
N ASP A 90 -16.13 -16.42 -2.77
CA ASP A 90 -15.84 -17.62 -1.96
C ASP A 90 -14.33 -17.89 -1.78
N LEU A 91 -13.46 -16.88 -1.93
CA LEU A 91 -11.99 -17.07 -1.90
C LEU A 91 -11.46 -17.85 -0.70
N ASP A 92 -12.07 -17.70 0.48
CA ASP A 92 -11.68 -18.46 1.68
C ASP A 92 -11.91 -19.97 1.54
N HIS A 93 -12.95 -20.38 0.80
CA HIS A 93 -13.23 -21.79 0.52
C HIS A 93 -12.28 -22.37 -0.54
N ARG A 94 -11.59 -21.51 -1.30
CA ARG A 94 -10.57 -21.90 -2.29
C ARG A 94 -9.18 -22.06 -1.65
N LEU A 95 -9.05 -21.81 -0.35
CA LEU A 95 -7.81 -21.96 0.41
C LEU A 95 -7.89 -23.16 1.35
N CYS A 96 -6.79 -23.89 1.44
CA CYS A 96 -6.64 -25.01 2.36
C CYS A 96 -6.70 -24.50 3.80
N PRO A 97 -7.59 -25.03 4.66
CA PRO A 97 -7.76 -24.53 6.03
C PRO A 97 -6.52 -24.78 6.91
N GLN A 98 -5.71 -25.79 6.60
CA GLN A 98 -4.50 -26.12 7.36
C GLN A 98 -3.28 -25.33 6.90
N HIS A 99 -3.16 -25.09 5.59
CA HIS A 99 -1.92 -24.58 4.99
C HIS A 99 -2.06 -23.20 4.35
N HIS A 100 -3.28 -22.65 4.29
CA HIS A 100 -3.61 -21.37 3.66
C HIS A 100 -3.07 -21.24 2.22
N ARG A 101 -3.04 -22.37 1.50
CA ARG A 101 -2.62 -22.48 0.08
C ARG A 101 -3.80 -22.83 -0.79
N ALA A 102 -3.76 -22.42 -2.06
CA ALA A 102 -4.81 -22.74 -3.01
C ALA A 102 -5.07 -24.25 -3.10
N LEU A 103 -6.37 -24.58 -3.11
CA LEU A 103 -6.86 -25.91 -3.39
C LEU A 103 -6.88 -26.12 -4.91
N GLU A 104 -5.73 -26.48 -5.48
CA GLU A 104 -5.57 -26.67 -6.94
C GLU A 104 -5.72 -28.14 -7.37
N LEU A 105 -5.81 -29.06 -6.41
CA LEU A 105 -5.79 -30.50 -6.64
C LEU A 105 -7.07 -31.14 -6.13
N PHE A 106 -7.57 -32.15 -6.82
CA PHE A 106 -8.70 -32.95 -6.35
C PHE A 106 -8.26 -34.37 -6.02
N CYS A 107 -8.52 -34.81 -4.79
CA CYS A 107 -8.28 -36.19 -4.36
C CYS A 107 -9.51 -37.06 -4.64
N ASN A 108 -9.39 -38.02 -5.55
CA ASN A 108 -10.45 -38.99 -5.87
C ASN A 108 -10.67 -39.99 -4.76
N THR A 109 -9.61 -40.34 -4.04
CA THR A 109 -9.68 -41.31 -2.94
C THR A 109 -10.55 -40.77 -1.80
N ASP A 110 -10.37 -39.50 -1.45
CA ASP A 110 -11.09 -38.88 -0.32
C ASP A 110 -12.24 -37.97 -0.76
N GLN A 111 -12.46 -37.83 -2.08
CA GLN A 111 -13.51 -36.99 -2.68
C GLN A 111 -13.50 -35.54 -2.18
N MET A 112 -12.31 -34.95 -2.10
CA MET A 112 -12.13 -33.61 -1.56
C MET A 112 -11.00 -32.82 -2.23
N PRO A 113 -11.13 -31.49 -2.30
CA PRO A 113 -10.08 -30.62 -2.79
C PRO A 113 -8.92 -30.52 -1.78
N ILE A 114 -7.69 -30.52 -2.27
CA ILE A 114 -6.46 -30.46 -1.46
C ILE A 114 -5.45 -29.47 -2.05
N CYS A 115 -4.54 -28.95 -1.23
CA CYS A 115 -3.41 -28.15 -1.72
C CYS A 115 -2.18 -29.02 -1.99
N SER A 116 -1.19 -28.46 -2.68
CA SER A 116 0.09 -29.15 -2.99
C SER A 116 0.82 -29.69 -1.77
N LEU A 117 0.63 -29.09 -0.60
CA LEU A 117 1.25 -29.54 0.65
C LEU A 117 0.47 -30.70 1.29
N CYS A 118 -0.86 -30.73 1.16
CA CYS A 118 -1.67 -31.87 1.60
C CYS A 118 -1.32 -33.15 0.81
N LEU A 119 -1.06 -33.02 -0.50
CA LEU A 119 -0.64 -34.16 -1.34
C LEU A 119 0.62 -34.84 -0.78
N THR A 120 1.59 -34.05 -0.33
CA THR A 120 2.88 -34.59 0.14
C THR A 120 2.83 -35.06 1.59
N LEU A 121 2.03 -34.40 2.44
CA LEU A 121 2.00 -34.68 3.88
C LEU A 121 0.97 -35.73 4.30
N ALA A 122 -0.20 -35.76 3.67
CA ALA A 122 -1.35 -36.57 4.13
C ALA A 122 -1.97 -37.46 3.06
N HIS A 123 -1.92 -37.05 1.79
CA HIS A 123 -2.55 -37.78 0.67
C HIS A 123 -1.51 -38.46 -0.23
N ARG A 124 -0.39 -38.91 0.36
CA ARG A 124 0.70 -39.55 -0.38
C ARG A 124 0.26 -40.92 -0.88
N GLY A 125 0.20 -41.08 -2.20
CA GLY A 125 -0.23 -42.32 -2.84
C GLY A 125 -1.74 -42.42 -3.08
N HIS A 126 -2.50 -41.37 -2.81
CA HIS A 126 -3.89 -41.27 -3.22
C HIS A 126 -4.00 -40.91 -4.71
N ASP A 127 -5.14 -41.22 -5.32
CA ASP A 127 -5.42 -40.83 -6.70
C ASP A 127 -5.80 -39.35 -6.75
N VAL A 128 -4.91 -38.52 -7.33
CA VAL A 128 -5.01 -37.06 -7.30
C VAL A 128 -4.87 -36.49 -8.70
N VAL A 129 -5.77 -35.57 -9.05
CA VAL A 129 -5.79 -34.89 -10.35
C VAL A 129 -5.38 -33.42 -10.18
N SER A 130 -4.40 -32.97 -10.97
CA SER A 130 -3.77 -31.63 -10.86
C SER A 130 -3.88 -30.75 -12.11
N SER A 131 -4.41 -31.27 -13.21
CA SER A 131 -4.56 -30.57 -14.50
C SER A 131 -5.91 -29.83 -14.60
N GLU A 132 -6.26 -29.27 -15.77
CA GLU A 132 -7.59 -28.66 -16.03
C GLU A 132 -8.78 -29.49 -15.50
N PRO A 133 -8.81 -30.84 -15.68
CA PRO A 133 -9.83 -31.68 -15.04
C PRO A 133 -9.88 -31.61 -13.50
N GLY A 134 -8.75 -31.34 -12.85
CA GLY A 134 -8.64 -31.19 -11.40
C GLY A 134 -9.22 -29.86 -10.93
N THR A 135 -8.88 -28.75 -11.59
CA THR A 135 -9.43 -27.43 -11.25
C THR A 135 -10.94 -27.38 -11.46
N GLN A 136 -11.45 -27.94 -12.55
CA GLN A 136 -12.89 -28.02 -12.80
C GLN A 136 -13.62 -28.82 -11.70
N ARG A 137 -13.02 -29.91 -11.20
CA ARG A 137 -13.62 -30.71 -10.13
C ARG A 137 -13.56 -30.04 -8.77
N VAL A 138 -12.54 -29.22 -8.53
CA VAL A 138 -12.52 -28.34 -7.36
C VAL A 138 -13.67 -27.33 -7.46
N ASP A 139 -13.85 -26.69 -8.63
CA ASP A 139 -14.95 -25.75 -8.85
C ASP A 139 -16.32 -26.40 -8.67
N GLU A 140 -16.55 -27.58 -9.27
CA GLU A 140 -17.80 -28.35 -9.10
C GLU A 140 -18.06 -28.75 -7.65
N TRP A 141 -17.01 -29.16 -6.92
CA TRP A 141 -17.12 -29.49 -5.50
C TRP A 141 -17.47 -28.26 -4.66
N LEU A 142 -16.86 -27.11 -4.96
CA LEU A 142 -17.18 -25.83 -4.31
C LEU A 142 -18.61 -25.42 -4.60
N GLU A 143 -19.09 -25.53 -5.84
CA GLU A 143 -20.48 -25.21 -6.18
C GLU A 143 -21.49 -26.11 -5.46
N GLN A 144 -21.18 -27.40 -5.27
CA GLN A 144 -22.05 -28.36 -4.59
C GLN A 144 -22.06 -28.20 -3.06
N ASN A 145 -20.92 -27.90 -2.45
CA ASN A 145 -20.76 -27.87 -0.99
C ASN A 145 -20.79 -26.45 -0.40
N HIS A 146 -20.50 -25.44 -1.23
CA HIS A 146 -20.43 -24.01 -0.90
C HIS A 146 -21.08 -23.18 -2.01
N PRO A 147 -22.40 -23.33 -2.24
CA PRO A 147 -23.10 -22.68 -3.34
C PRO A 147 -22.89 -21.17 -3.34
N SER A 148 -22.68 -20.62 -4.54
CA SER A 148 -22.38 -19.21 -4.78
C SER A 148 -23.28 -18.27 -3.96
N PRO A 149 -22.71 -17.21 -3.36
CA PRO A 149 -23.45 -16.26 -2.55
C PRO A 149 -24.32 -15.33 -3.41
N ALA A 150 -25.32 -15.87 -4.10
CA ALA A 150 -26.35 -15.07 -4.76
C ALA A 150 -27.19 -14.25 -3.75
N SER A 151 -27.00 -14.46 -2.45
CA SER A 151 -27.61 -13.70 -1.35
C SER A 151 -26.75 -13.76 -0.08
N ALA A 152 -25.42 -13.56 -0.19
CA ALA A 152 -24.64 -13.32 1.03
C ALA A 152 -24.73 -11.83 1.39
N GLU A 153 -25.13 -11.59 2.63
CA GLU A 153 -25.14 -10.26 3.23
C GLU A 153 -23.70 -9.74 3.31
N VAL A 154 -23.47 -8.55 2.76
CA VAL A 154 -22.18 -7.87 2.83
C VAL A 154 -22.01 -7.39 4.27
N PRO A 155 -20.91 -7.73 4.97
CA PRO A 155 -20.71 -7.28 6.33
C PRO A 155 -20.56 -5.75 6.37
N PRO A 156 -20.92 -5.11 7.49
CA PRO A 156 -20.69 -3.69 7.67
C PRO A 156 -19.18 -3.35 7.64
N PRO A 157 -18.78 -2.21 7.06
CA PRO A 157 -17.40 -1.78 7.06
C PRO A 157 -16.91 -1.48 8.47
N PRO A 158 -15.62 -1.69 8.75
CA PRO A 158 -15.05 -1.31 10.05
C PRO A 158 -15.12 0.21 10.22
N GLY A 159 -15.03 0.68 11.46
CA GLY A 159 -14.96 2.11 11.72
C GLY A 159 -13.58 2.70 11.40
N LYS A 160 -13.39 3.96 11.79
CA LYS A 160 -12.19 4.74 11.41
C LYS A 160 -10.90 4.07 11.89
N ILE A 161 -9.88 4.07 11.02
CA ILE A 161 -8.53 3.62 11.38
C ILE A 161 -7.88 4.66 12.32
N GLN A 162 -7.28 4.16 13.40
CA GLN A 162 -6.53 4.93 14.38
C GLN A 162 -5.10 4.39 14.45
N PHE A 163 -4.11 5.28 14.48
CA PHE A 163 -2.70 4.91 14.64
C PHE A 163 -2.28 5.06 16.10
N SER A 164 -1.80 3.99 16.71
CA SER A 164 -1.35 3.99 18.11
C SER A 164 0.16 4.15 18.25
N SER A 165 0.94 3.74 17.25
CA SER A 165 2.38 3.97 17.17
C SER A 165 2.82 4.11 15.70
N VAL A 166 3.70 5.06 15.44
CA VAL A 166 4.32 5.29 14.13
C VAL A 166 5.83 5.40 14.36
N GLU A 167 6.56 4.38 13.94
CA GLU A 167 8.01 4.26 14.05
C GLU A 167 8.65 4.42 12.65
N SER A 168 9.96 4.25 12.56
CA SER A 168 10.68 4.32 11.29
C SER A 168 10.45 3.10 10.40
N ASP A 169 10.31 1.92 11.00
CA ASP A 169 10.16 0.65 10.31
C ASP A 169 8.84 -0.07 10.63
N SER A 170 7.96 0.56 11.42
CA SER A 170 6.73 -0.08 11.86
C SER A 170 5.59 0.90 12.16
N VAL A 171 4.36 0.44 11.98
CA VAL A 171 3.13 1.17 12.28
C VAL A 171 2.17 0.24 13.00
N SER A 172 1.62 0.69 14.12
CA SER A 172 0.55 0.00 14.84
C SER A 172 -0.76 0.73 14.62
N LEU A 173 -1.76 0.02 14.11
CA LEU A 173 -3.09 0.56 13.82
C LEU A 173 -4.20 -0.30 14.44
N SER A 174 -5.32 0.34 14.72
CA SER A 174 -6.56 -0.28 15.19
C SER A 174 -7.77 0.37 14.53
N TRP A 175 -8.90 -0.32 14.54
CA TRP A 175 -10.17 0.19 14.02
C TRP A 175 -11.32 -0.21 14.92
N GLU A 176 -12.41 0.54 14.82
CA GLU A 176 -13.65 0.24 15.55
C GLU A 176 -14.37 -0.94 14.88
N VAL A 177 -14.90 -1.85 15.71
CA VAL A 177 -15.67 -2.99 15.24
C VAL A 177 -17.08 -2.51 14.90
N PRO A 178 -17.69 -2.94 13.78
CA PRO A 178 -19.07 -2.58 13.46
C PRO A 178 -20.05 -2.90 14.58
N GLU A 179 -20.99 -1.98 14.86
CA GLU A 179 -21.98 -2.18 15.92
C GLU A 179 -22.91 -3.37 15.62
N GLY A 180 -23.26 -4.13 16.66
CA GLY A 180 -24.18 -5.26 16.56
C GLY A 180 -23.58 -6.54 15.98
N VAL A 181 -22.27 -6.58 15.71
CA VAL A 181 -21.58 -7.78 15.21
C VAL A 181 -20.60 -8.31 16.26
N ASP A 182 -20.59 -9.64 16.45
CA ASP A 182 -19.59 -10.30 17.29
C ASP A 182 -18.22 -10.27 16.59
N ILE A 183 -17.21 -9.67 17.21
CA ILE A 183 -15.86 -9.63 16.65
C ILE A 183 -15.30 -11.03 16.41
N GLN A 184 -15.74 -12.05 17.17
CA GLN A 184 -15.23 -13.42 17.03
C GLN A 184 -15.67 -14.08 15.72
N SER A 185 -16.73 -13.60 15.07
CA SER A 185 -17.13 -14.04 13.73
C SER A 185 -16.55 -13.19 12.61
N LEU A 186 -15.84 -12.11 12.93
CA LEU A 186 -15.27 -11.21 11.92
C LEU A 186 -13.80 -11.49 11.67
N ARG A 187 -13.44 -11.44 10.39
CA ARG A 187 -12.05 -11.28 9.96
C ARG A 187 -11.90 -9.93 9.28
N PHE A 188 -10.70 -9.40 9.27
CA PHE A 188 -10.38 -8.12 8.66
C PHE A 188 -9.27 -8.31 7.64
N ARG A 189 -9.50 -7.76 6.45
CA ARG A 189 -8.50 -7.65 5.40
C ARG A 189 -7.80 -6.31 5.52
N VAL A 190 -6.49 -6.32 5.77
CA VAL A 190 -5.66 -5.12 5.86
C VAL A 190 -4.72 -5.10 4.67
N THR A 191 -4.80 -4.06 3.82
CA THR A 191 -3.81 -3.82 2.77
C THR A 191 -3.02 -2.55 3.04
N TYR A 192 -1.77 -2.53 2.59
CA TYR A 192 -0.95 -1.33 2.69
C TYR A 192 -0.01 -1.18 1.51
N ILE A 193 0.20 0.07 1.12
CA ILE A 193 1.01 0.45 -0.05
C ILE A 193 1.76 1.75 0.23
N SER A 194 2.99 1.82 -0.24
CA SER A 194 3.72 3.08 -0.47
C SER A 194 3.97 3.24 -1.97
N ALA A 195 4.10 4.46 -2.47
CA ALA A 195 4.24 4.78 -3.90
C ALA A 195 5.35 3.98 -4.62
N THR A 196 6.37 3.53 -3.89
CA THR A 196 7.54 2.81 -4.43
C THR A 196 7.54 1.31 -4.14
N GLU A 197 6.62 0.82 -3.30
CA GLU A 197 6.69 -0.53 -2.74
C GLU A 197 5.67 -1.49 -3.34
N GLN A 198 5.87 -2.77 -3.01
CA GLN A 198 4.89 -3.80 -3.32
C GLN A 198 3.65 -3.62 -2.46
N HIS A 199 2.54 -4.00 -3.05
CA HIS A 199 1.25 -4.03 -2.42
C HIS A 199 1.20 -5.23 -1.46
N ASN A 200 0.93 -4.98 -0.19
CA ASN A 200 0.87 -6.01 0.84
C ASN A 200 -0.56 -6.22 1.33
N CYS A 201 -0.88 -7.44 1.76
CA CYS A 201 -2.17 -7.78 2.35
C CYS A 201 -1.99 -8.77 3.51
N LYS A 202 -2.83 -8.63 4.54
CA LYS A 202 -2.93 -9.54 5.69
C LYS A 202 -4.40 -9.74 6.04
N VAL A 203 -4.76 -10.95 6.43
CA VAL A 203 -6.11 -11.27 6.96
C VAL A 203 -5.97 -11.67 8.42
N ILE A 204 -6.71 -11.01 9.31
CA ILE A 204 -6.61 -11.21 10.77
C ILE A 204 -7.98 -11.26 11.44
N GLY A 205 -8.12 -11.97 12.57
CA GLY A 205 -9.36 -12.06 13.36
C GLY A 205 -9.43 -11.09 14.55
N VAL A 206 -8.66 -10.01 14.51
CA VAL A 206 -8.59 -9.00 15.58
C VAL A 206 -8.65 -7.61 14.97
N ASN A 207 -9.07 -6.60 15.74
CA ASN A 207 -9.26 -5.23 15.25
C ASN A 207 -8.02 -4.34 15.40
N ASN A 208 -6.84 -4.93 15.55
CA ASN A 208 -5.57 -4.21 15.62
C ASN A 208 -4.44 -5.02 14.98
N ILE A 209 -3.39 -4.33 14.52
CA ILE A 209 -2.20 -4.97 13.96
C ILE A 209 -0.99 -4.05 14.05
N LYS A 210 0.19 -4.64 14.32
CA LYS A 210 1.50 -4.01 14.08
C LYS A 210 2.06 -4.50 12.75
N ILE A 211 2.26 -3.56 11.82
CA ILE A 211 2.95 -3.77 10.56
C ILE A 211 4.41 -3.38 10.76
N GLN A 212 5.34 -4.23 10.33
CA GLN A 212 6.80 -4.04 10.50
C GLN A 212 7.49 -4.16 9.14
N SER A 213 8.79 -3.87 9.10
CA SER A 213 9.61 -3.89 7.88
C SER A 213 9.15 -2.86 6.84
N LEU A 214 8.73 -1.70 7.33
CA LEU A 214 8.47 -0.51 6.51
C LEU A 214 9.76 0.29 6.32
N SER A 215 9.79 1.14 5.30
CA SER A 215 10.89 2.09 5.09
C SER A 215 10.61 3.40 5.82
N ALA A 216 11.66 4.02 6.36
CA ALA A 216 11.58 5.30 7.04
C ALA A 216 11.30 6.47 6.08
N GLY A 217 10.58 7.49 6.55
CA GLY A 217 10.28 8.70 5.77
C GLY A 217 9.35 8.47 4.57
N LYS A 218 8.60 7.36 4.55
CA LYS A 218 7.67 7.06 3.45
C LYS A 218 6.24 7.18 3.91
N GLU A 219 5.40 7.73 3.04
CA GLU A 219 3.96 7.70 3.21
C GLU A 219 3.42 6.31 2.83
N TYR A 220 2.56 5.78 3.70
CA TYR A 220 1.83 4.54 3.52
C TYR A 220 0.33 4.79 3.61
N THR A 221 -0.41 4.22 2.67
CA THR A 221 -1.89 4.14 2.71
C THR A 221 -2.28 2.76 3.22
N PHE A 222 -3.02 2.73 4.33
CA PHE A 222 -3.59 1.51 4.91
C PHE A 222 -5.08 1.44 4.57
N ASN A 223 -5.55 0.29 4.10
CA ASN A 223 -6.97 0.00 3.86
C ASN A 223 -7.40 -1.18 4.72
N VAL A 224 -8.60 -1.11 5.31
CA VAL A 224 -9.18 -2.19 6.10
C VAL A 224 -10.60 -2.47 5.61
N ALA A 225 -10.94 -3.74 5.42
CA ALA A 225 -12.29 -4.20 5.14
C ALA A 225 -12.68 -5.37 6.05
N THR A 226 -13.97 -5.47 6.39
CA THR A 226 -14.53 -6.60 7.12
C THR A 226 -14.79 -7.75 6.16
N ILE A 227 -14.42 -8.96 6.56
CA ILE A 227 -14.72 -10.22 5.88
C ILE A 227 -15.78 -10.95 6.71
N GLY A 228 -16.91 -11.29 6.09
CA GLY A 228 -17.99 -12.05 6.69
C GLY A 228 -17.76 -13.57 6.58
N ASP A 229 -18.61 -14.35 7.25
CA ASP A 229 -18.51 -15.81 7.35
C ASP A 229 -18.52 -16.54 5.99
N LYS A 230 -19.12 -15.91 4.97
CA LYS A 230 -19.25 -16.44 3.60
C LYS A 230 -18.22 -15.88 2.63
N GLY A 231 -17.16 -15.23 3.11
CA GLY A 231 -16.10 -14.64 2.27
C GLY A 231 -16.46 -13.30 1.63
N THR A 232 -17.67 -12.77 1.89
CA THR A 232 -18.06 -11.42 1.46
C THR A 232 -17.22 -10.36 2.14
N GLN A 233 -16.88 -9.31 1.39
CA GLN A 233 -16.04 -8.22 1.85
C GLN A 233 -16.83 -6.91 1.85
N SER A 234 -16.71 -6.13 2.92
CA SER A 234 -17.27 -4.78 3.01
C SER A 234 -16.55 -3.80 2.09
N GLN A 235 -17.05 -2.56 2.03
CA GLN A 235 -16.25 -1.44 1.54
C GLN A 235 -15.00 -1.25 2.40
N HIS A 236 -13.96 -0.64 1.81
CA HIS A 236 -12.72 -0.33 2.52
C HIS A 236 -12.82 1.01 3.25
N VAL A 237 -12.32 1.05 4.48
CA VAL A 237 -11.89 2.31 5.11
C VAL A 237 -10.39 2.47 4.90
N TYR A 238 -9.93 3.69 4.72
CA TYR A 238 -8.52 3.97 4.50
C TYR A 238 -8.00 5.09 5.39
N ALA A 239 -6.69 5.08 5.63
CA ALA A 239 -5.96 6.15 6.30
C ALA A 239 -4.51 6.15 5.83
N THR A 240 -3.92 7.35 5.72
CA THR A 240 -2.51 7.52 5.35
C THR A 240 -1.68 7.95 6.55
N VAL A 241 -0.41 7.54 6.56
CA VAL A 241 0.56 7.97 7.57
C VAL A 241 1.99 7.89 7.02
N THR A 242 2.85 8.81 7.44
CA THR A 242 4.26 8.83 7.07
C THR A 242 5.10 8.25 8.20
N THR A 243 5.95 7.26 7.89
CA THR A 243 6.89 6.67 8.86
C THR A 243 7.94 7.69 9.29
N VAL A 244 8.41 7.57 10.53
CA VAL A 244 9.33 8.55 11.11
C VAL A 244 10.75 8.39 10.53
N ILE A 245 11.45 9.49 10.28
CA ILE A 245 12.90 9.43 10.02
C ILE A 245 13.62 9.37 11.37
N PRO A 246 14.31 8.27 11.69
CA PRO A 246 14.86 8.09 13.03
C PRO A 246 16.09 9.00 13.22
N LYS A 247 16.14 9.67 14.37
CA LYS A 247 17.24 10.59 14.72
C LYS A 247 18.47 9.85 15.25
N PRO A 248 19.69 10.41 15.09
CA PRO A 248 20.89 9.82 15.65
C PRO A 248 20.81 9.65 17.17
N LEU A 249 21.49 8.62 17.69
CA LEU A 249 21.43 8.27 19.11
C LEU A 249 22.73 8.69 19.83
N GLY A 250 22.63 9.08 21.09
CA GLY A 250 23.82 9.25 21.96
C GLY A 250 24.85 10.28 21.48
N LEU A 251 24.39 11.43 20.94
CA LEU A 251 25.28 12.53 20.58
C LEU A 251 26.11 12.97 21.79
N ARG A 252 27.44 12.91 21.64
CA ARG A 252 28.40 13.26 22.69
C ARG A 252 29.60 14.02 22.12
N VAL A 253 30.27 14.75 23.01
CA VAL A 253 31.54 15.42 22.73
C VAL A 253 32.67 14.55 23.29
N ASP A 254 33.56 14.06 22.43
CA ASP A 254 34.71 13.25 22.83
C ASP A 254 35.88 14.13 23.30
N SER A 255 36.12 15.26 22.63
CA SER A 255 37.19 16.17 23.01
C SER A 255 36.89 17.62 22.62
N VAL A 256 37.45 18.54 23.41
CA VAL A 256 37.30 19.98 23.23
C VAL A 256 38.68 20.61 23.29
N THR A 257 39.01 21.42 22.28
CA THR A 257 40.20 22.28 22.30
C THR A 257 39.78 23.75 22.28
N MET A 258 40.76 24.64 22.16
CA MET A 258 40.53 26.08 21.99
C MET A 258 39.83 26.41 20.67
N THR A 259 40.03 25.59 19.64
CA THR A 259 39.59 25.88 18.26
C THR A 259 38.94 24.70 17.57
N SER A 260 38.69 23.59 18.27
CA SER A 260 38.05 22.41 17.71
C SER A 260 37.18 21.64 18.70
N LEU A 261 36.22 20.89 18.17
CA LEU A 261 35.32 19.98 18.89
C LEU A 261 35.26 18.65 18.16
N SER A 262 35.48 17.54 18.85
CA SER A 262 35.26 16.20 18.31
C SER A 262 33.94 15.65 18.83
N LEU A 263 33.09 15.22 17.90
CA LEU A 263 31.74 14.78 18.15
C LEU A 263 31.54 13.36 17.64
N CYS A 264 30.69 12.62 18.31
CA CYS A 264 30.27 11.31 17.84
C CYS A 264 28.87 10.97 18.34
N TRP A 265 28.26 10.04 17.64
CA TRP A 265 26.90 9.56 17.88
C TRP A 265 26.83 8.09 17.46
N SER A 266 25.64 7.51 17.51
CA SER A 266 25.35 6.16 17.05
C SER A 266 24.27 6.21 15.99
N GLU A 267 24.36 5.27 15.06
CA GLU A 267 23.40 5.11 13.98
C GLU A 267 22.01 4.76 14.52
N PRO A 268 20.94 5.38 14.00
CA PRO A 268 19.58 4.99 14.37
C PRO A 268 19.21 3.60 13.84
N HIS A 269 18.29 2.94 14.53
CA HIS A 269 17.67 1.70 14.05
C HIS A 269 16.48 1.98 13.11
N GLY A 270 16.08 0.97 12.33
CA GLY A 270 14.90 1.04 11.46
C GLY A 270 15.11 1.84 10.19
N LEU A 271 16.33 1.86 9.66
CA LEU A 271 16.65 2.33 8.31
C LEU A 271 16.91 1.12 7.41
N ASP A 272 16.37 1.17 6.20
CA ASP A 272 16.57 0.20 5.12
C ASP A 272 17.71 0.61 4.17
N GLN A 273 18.32 1.77 4.40
CA GLN A 273 19.43 2.35 3.63
C GLN A 273 20.55 2.83 4.54
N THR A 274 21.76 2.99 4.00
CA THR A 274 22.89 3.57 4.74
C THR A 274 22.64 5.06 5.02
N PRO A 275 22.55 5.49 6.29
CA PRO A 275 22.25 6.88 6.61
C PRO A 275 23.41 7.82 6.25
N ARG A 276 23.04 9.05 5.89
CA ARG A 276 23.94 10.21 5.94
C ARG A 276 23.51 11.09 7.10
N PHE A 277 24.46 11.85 7.64
CA PHE A 277 24.22 12.78 8.74
C PHE A 277 24.52 14.20 8.29
N LEU A 278 23.66 15.13 8.69
CA LEU A 278 23.90 16.57 8.60
C LEU A 278 24.20 17.10 10.00
N VAL A 279 25.42 17.56 10.17
CA VAL A 279 25.86 18.28 11.36
C VAL A 279 25.75 19.77 11.06
N SER A 280 24.97 20.50 11.84
CA SER A 280 24.93 21.96 11.79
C SER A 280 25.41 22.57 13.10
N TYR A 281 26.26 23.57 13.03
CA TYR A 281 26.78 24.25 14.23
C TYR A 281 26.77 25.76 14.06
N CYS A 282 26.48 26.48 15.15
CA CYS A 282 26.57 27.93 15.21
C CYS A 282 26.97 28.42 16.59
N SER A 283 27.62 29.57 16.63
CA SER A 283 27.70 30.39 17.85
C SER A 283 26.52 31.37 17.90
N PRO A 284 26.17 31.90 19.08
CA PRO A 284 25.09 32.87 19.21
C PRO A 284 25.22 34.03 18.21
N GLY A 285 24.17 34.30 17.44
CA GLY A 285 24.14 35.38 16.45
C GLY A 285 24.78 35.04 15.09
N THR A 286 25.28 33.83 14.88
CA THR A 286 25.83 33.39 13.58
C THR A 286 24.88 32.46 12.84
N LYS A 287 25.04 32.36 11.51
CA LYS A 287 24.29 31.40 10.69
C LYS A 287 24.83 29.98 10.92
N PRO A 288 23.96 28.95 11.01
CA PRO A 288 24.38 27.55 11.09
C PRO A 288 25.24 27.14 9.90
N GLN A 289 26.36 26.48 10.17
CA GLN A 289 27.25 25.92 9.15
C GLN A 289 26.99 24.43 8.98
N PRO A 290 26.65 23.94 7.76
CA PRO A 290 26.35 22.54 7.51
C PRO A 290 27.61 21.72 7.18
N ILE A 291 27.66 20.49 7.69
CA ILE A 291 28.63 19.46 7.33
C ILE A 291 27.86 18.15 7.07
N PHE A 292 28.02 17.59 5.89
CA PHE A 292 27.49 16.27 5.55
C PHE A 292 28.56 15.20 5.76
N THR A 293 28.19 14.11 6.43
CA THR A 293 29.09 12.98 6.67
C THR A 293 28.32 11.65 6.64
N ALA A 294 28.97 10.59 6.18
CA ALA A 294 28.46 9.22 6.31
C ALA A 294 28.98 8.51 7.57
N SER A 295 29.87 9.17 8.33
CA SER A 295 30.44 8.64 9.57
C SER A 295 29.62 9.04 10.78
N CYS A 296 29.62 8.21 11.83
CA CYS A 296 29.00 8.52 13.12
C CYS A 296 29.84 9.46 14.01
N SER A 297 30.77 10.21 13.41
CA SER A 297 31.65 11.15 14.09
C SER A 297 32.08 12.25 13.15
N THR A 298 32.36 13.43 13.71
CA THR A 298 32.99 14.54 12.98
C THR A 298 33.85 15.39 13.89
N VAL A 299 34.75 16.17 13.29
CA VAL A 299 35.55 17.17 13.98
C VAL A 299 35.22 18.53 13.41
N LEU A 300 34.74 19.43 14.27
CA LEU A 300 34.56 20.84 13.96
C LEU A 300 35.89 21.56 14.17
N LEU A 301 36.34 22.32 13.16
CA LEU A 301 37.63 23.01 13.17
C LEU A 301 37.44 24.53 13.06
N ASN A 302 38.50 25.28 13.35
CA ASN A 302 38.56 26.74 13.21
C ASN A 302 37.49 27.49 14.03
N LEU A 303 37.15 26.93 15.20
CA LEU A 303 36.22 27.54 16.15
C LEU A 303 36.89 28.67 16.94
N GLN A 304 36.09 29.61 17.42
CA GLN A 304 36.57 30.70 18.25
C GLN A 304 36.81 30.23 19.69
N PRO A 305 37.96 30.56 20.32
CA PRO A 305 38.21 30.23 21.72
C PRO A 305 37.19 30.84 22.69
N GLY A 306 36.90 30.11 23.78
CA GLY A 306 35.99 30.54 24.84
C GLY A 306 34.55 30.82 24.38
N THR A 307 34.15 30.29 23.23
CA THR A 307 32.87 30.61 22.57
C THR A 307 31.92 29.42 22.69
N GLN A 308 30.65 29.72 22.96
CA GLN A 308 29.58 28.73 22.99
C GLN A 308 29.19 28.35 21.58
N TYR A 309 29.08 27.05 21.32
CA TYR A 309 28.54 26.50 20.09
C TYR A 309 27.37 25.58 20.41
N THR A 310 26.29 25.73 19.64
CA THR A 310 25.20 24.76 19.57
C THR A 310 25.41 23.92 18.34
N VAL A 311 25.44 22.60 18.51
CA VAL A 311 25.59 21.62 17.45
C VAL A 311 24.35 20.77 17.38
N ASN A 312 23.83 20.58 16.17
CA ASN A 312 22.68 19.76 15.86
C ASN A 312 23.10 18.68 14.87
N VAL A 313 22.67 17.44 15.09
CA VAL A 313 22.89 16.33 14.18
C VAL A 313 21.55 15.71 13.83
N CYS A 314 21.25 15.57 12.54
CA CYS A 314 20.08 14.85 12.04
C CYS A 314 20.48 13.79 11.01
N THR A 315 19.65 12.77 10.89
CA THR A 315 19.72 11.76 9.83
C THR A 315 19.15 12.37 8.55
N VAL A 316 19.79 12.10 7.41
CA VAL A 316 19.38 12.55 6.08
C VAL A 316 19.20 11.34 5.18
N LEU A 317 18.01 11.20 4.60
CA LEU A 317 17.68 10.14 3.65
C LEU A 317 18.19 10.48 2.24
N GLU A 318 18.16 9.50 1.32
CA GLU A 318 18.58 9.70 -0.08
C GLU A 318 17.79 10.79 -0.81
N ASN A 319 16.49 10.91 -0.53
CA ASN A 319 15.61 11.94 -1.08
C ASN A 319 15.86 13.35 -0.50
N GLY A 320 16.76 13.48 0.49
CA GLY A 320 17.11 14.76 1.14
C GLY A 320 16.27 15.12 2.36
N GLU A 321 15.25 14.32 2.70
CA GLU A 321 14.47 14.53 3.92
C GLU A 321 15.29 14.24 5.18
N GLN A 322 14.90 14.89 6.29
CA GLN A 322 15.70 14.92 7.51
C GLN A 322 14.89 14.54 8.74
N SER A 323 15.53 13.85 9.68
CA SER A 323 14.96 13.62 11.01
C SER A 323 14.87 14.90 11.83
N GLU A 324 14.19 14.81 12.98
CA GLU A 324 14.48 15.73 14.08
C GLU A 324 15.99 15.73 14.41
N ALA A 325 16.50 16.88 14.86
CA ALA A 325 17.89 16.97 15.28
C ALA A 325 18.08 16.59 16.75
N VAL A 326 19.18 15.90 17.05
CA VAL A 326 19.74 15.85 18.40
C VAL A 326 20.71 17.01 18.57
N SER A 327 20.56 17.75 19.67
CA SER A 327 21.29 18.99 19.93
C SER A 327 22.20 18.86 21.14
N GLN A 328 23.37 19.51 21.07
CA GLN A 328 24.27 19.68 22.20
C GLN A 328 24.87 21.08 22.19
N THR A 329 25.09 21.63 23.37
CA THR A 329 25.71 22.95 23.54
C THR A 329 27.00 22.81 24.32
N ILE A 330 28.08 23.38 23.81
CA ILE A 330 29.43 23.21 24.35
C ILE A 330 30.24 24.50 24.19
N TYR A 331 31.15 24.76 25.13
CA TYR A 331 32.10 25.86 25.04
C TYR A 331 33.46 25.35 24.57
N THR A 332 34.09 26.04 23.63
CA THR A 332 35.51 25.82 23.33
C THR A 332 36.38 26.27 24.50
N GLY A 333 37.59 25.71 24.59
CA GLY A 333 38.56 26.12 25.60
C GLY A 333 38.91 27.62 25.48
N LYS A 334 39.30 28.23 26.60
CA LYS A 334 39.72 29.65 26.65
C LYS A 334 41.21 29.79 26.30
N SER A 335 41.54 30.76 25.44
CA SER A 335 42.94 31.09 25.12
C SER A 335 43.74 31.39 26.40
N ALA A 336 44.88 30.74 26.56
CA ALA A 336 45.79 31.02 27.67
C ALA A 336 46.52 32.34 27.40
N ILE A 337 46.22 33.37 28.18
CA ILE A 337 47.01 34.60 28.20
C ILE A 337 48.23 34.31 29.08
N TYR A 338 49.38 34.03 28.48
CA TYR A 338 50.66 34.06 29.20
C TYR A 338 50.97 35.53 29.50
N ARG A 339 50.91 35.89 30.79
CA ARG A 339 51.41 37.16 31.31
C ARG A 339 52.83 36.98 31.80
#